data_AF-F2IJ25-F1
#
_entry.id   AF-F2IJ25-F1
#
_cell.length_a   1.000
_cell.length_b   1.000
_cell.length_c   1.000
_cell.angle_alpha   90.00
_cell.angle_beta   90.00
_cell.angle_gamma   90.00
#
_symmetry.space_group_name_H-M   'P 1'
#
loop_
_entity.id
_entity.type
_entity.pdbx_description
1 polymer ?
#
loop_
_entity_poly.entity_id
_entity_poly.type
_entity_poly.pdbx_seq_one_letter_code
_entity_poly.pdbx_strand_id
1 'polypeptide(L)'
;MLNYFTAFNFGELFKASMVLFAVIDVIGSVPLIIKIQEQSGDIHPARTSFVSLGIMIGFLILGESILKLFGVDVGSFAVAGSLILFAMSLEMILGVRLFRDSVSGKTASVVPLAFPIIAGAGTMTTLVSLRAEFQNINIVLAILLNVLLVYTVLRLTKRIERILGPGGIAIMKKVFGIILLAIAVKLFTTNIAKIILNIETEKKVQKVEIVHAPQQDKPNTPSEQKDSTLNQ
;
A
#
# COMPACT_ATOMS: atom_id res chain seq x y z
N MET A 1 29.09 2.80 1.07
CA MET A 1 28.63 2.74 -0.33
C MET A 1 28.37 1.31 -0.86
N LEU A 2 29.04 0.27 -0.32
CA LEU A 2 28.84 -1.13 -0.73
C LEU A 2 27.58 -1.83 -0.17
N ASN A 3 26.91 -1.27 0.84
CA ASN A 3 25.67 -1.83 1.42
C ASN A 3 24.36 -1.47 0.65
N TYR A 4 24.44 -0.70 -0.44
CA TYR A 4 23.27 -0.42 -1.28
C TYR A 4 22.96 -1.55 -2.26
N PHE A 5 23.97 -2.30 -2.69
CA PHE A 5 23.80 -3.42 -3.63
C PHE A 5 23.33 -4.71 -2.95
N THR A 6 23.51 -4.85 -1.64
CA THR A 6 22.96 -5.98 -0.85
C THR A 6 21.48 -5.81 -0.49
N ALA A 7 20.89 -4.63 -0.72
CA ALA A 7 19.46 -4.36 -0.53
C ALA A 7 18.61 -4.67 -1.77
N PHE A 8 19.26 -4.92 -2.92
CA PHE A 8 18.58 -5.32 -4.14
C PHE A 8 18.21 -6.79 -4.09
N ASN A 9 16.91 -7.08 -4.18
CA ASN A 9 16.41 -8.45 -4.24
C ASN A 9 15.50 -8.58 -5.46
N PHE A 10 15.94 -9.35 -6.46
CA PHE A 10 15.18 -9.56 -7.69
C PHE A 10 13.78 -10.15 -7.42
N GLY A 11 13.65 -11.04 -6.41
CA GLY A 11 12.37 -11.60 -6.01
C GLY A 11 11.43 -10.57 -5.39
N GLU A 12 11.94 -9.64 -4.59
CA GLU A 12 11.14 -8.53 -4.04
C GLU A 12 10.74 -7.54 -5.13
N LEU A 13 11.68 -7.17 -6.02
CA LEU A 13 11.42 -6.31 -7.16
C LEU A 13 10.30 -6.88 -8.03
N PHE A 14 10.38 -8.17 -8.36
CA PHE A 14 9.37 -8.84 -9.18
C PHE A 14 8.00 -8.84 -8.49
N LYS A 15 7.95 -9.17 -7.20
CA LYS A 15 6.70 -9.14 -6.40
C LYS A 15 6.10 -7.73 -6.35
N ALA A 16 6.89 -6.72 -5.97
CA ALA A 16 6.44 -5.33 -5.91
C ALA A 16 5.97 -4.82 -7.28
N SER A 17 6.70 -5.18 -8.34
CA SER A 17 6.33 -4.81 -9.72
C SER A 17 5.01 -5.44 -10.14
N MET A 18 4.79 -6.72 -9.81
CA MET A 18 3.55 -7.44 -10.12
C MET A 18 2.35 -6.85 -9.37
N VAL A 19 2.53 -6.49 -8.10
CA VAL A 19 1.47 -5.82 -7.32
C VAL A 19 1.13 -4.47 -7.92
N LEU A 20 2.13 -3.60 -8.15
CA LEU A 20 1.90 -2.29 -8.75
C LEU A 20 1.26 -2.41 -10.13
N PHE A 21 1.74 -3.34 -10.96
CA PHE A 21 1.18 -3.59 -12.29
C PHE A 21 -0.31 -3.94 -12.24
N ALA A 22 -0.68 -4.85 -11.33
CA ALA A 22 -2.07 -5.28 -11.17
C ALA A 22 -2.97 -4.16 -10.62
N VAL A 23 -2.45 -3.34 -9.69
CA VAL A 23 -3.19 -2.23 -9.06
C VAL A 23 -3.40 -1.07 -10.03
N ILE A 24 -2.38 -0.74 -10.83
CA ILE A 24 -2.49 0.32 -11.86
C ILE A 24 -3.46 -0.12 -12.98
N ASP A 25 -3.69 -1.43 -13.17
CA ASP A 25 -4.61 -2.02 -14.16
C ASP A 25 -4.50 -1.39 -15.56
N VAL A 26 -3.25 -1.23 -16.04
CA VAL A 26 -2.98 -0.55 -17.31
C VAL A 26 -3.65 -1.27 -18.49
N ILE A 27 -3.70 -2.60 -18.46
CA ILE A 27 -4.30 -3.42 -19.52
C ILE A 27 -5.83 -3.37 -19.44
N GLY A 28 -6.43 -3.53 -18.26
CA GLY A 28 -7.88 -3.45 -18.09
C GLY A 28 -8.44 -2.06 -18.40
N SER A 29 -7.62 -1.03 -18.24
CA SER A 29 -7.95 0.36 -18.56
C SER A 29 -7.83 0.71 -20.05
N VAL A 30 -7.33 -0.19 -20.92
CA VAL A 30 -7.13 0.07 -22.36
C VAL A 30 -8.39 0.62 -23.05
N PRO A 31 -9.60 0.01 -22.91
CA PRO A 31 -10.80 0.53 -23.59
C PRO A 31 -11.20 1.92 -23.08
N LEU A 32 -11.00 2.19 -21.79
CA LEU A 32 -11.26 3.51 -21.20
C LEU A 32 -10.27 4.55 -21.72
N ILE A 33 -8.99 4.21 -21.80
CA ILE A 33 -7.93 5.08 -22.32
C ILE A 33 -8.23 5.47 -23.78
N ILE A 34 -8.65 4.52 -24.62
CA ILE A 34 -9.02 4.78 -26.02
C ILE A 34 -10.21 5.74 -26.10
N LYS A 35 -11.27 5.46 -25.32
CA LYS A 35 -12.44 6.33 -25.26
C LYS A 35 -12.08 7.77 -24.86
N ILE A 36 -11.15 7.94 -23.91
CA ILE A 36 -10.68 9.27 -23.49
C ILE A 36 -9.84 9.93 -24.58
N GLN A 37 -8.97 9.18 -25.30
CA GLN A 37 -8.21 9.70 -26.44
C GLN A 37 -9.13 10.21 -27.55
N GLU A 38 -10.21 9.48 -27.84
CA GLU A 38 -11.19 9.86 -28.87
C GLU A 38 -12.00 11.10 -28.48
N GLN A 39 -12.33 11.26 -27.19
CA GLN A 39 -13.12 12.39 -26.69
C GLN A 39 -12.28 13.67 -26.45
N SER A 40 -11.02 13.51 -26.06
CA SER A 40 -10.20 14.62 -25.54
C SER A 40 -9.06 15.02 -26.49
N GLY A 41 -8.82 14.26 -27.55
CA GLY A 41 -7.80 14.52 -28.58
C GLY A 41 -6.35 14.30 -28.13
N ASP A 42 -6.02 14.57 -26.86
CA ASP A 42 -4.63 14.62 -26.38
C ASP A 42 -4.42 13.85 -25.06
N ILE A 43 -4.05 12.57 -25.17
CA ILE A 43 -3.30 11.91 -24.10
C ILE A 43 -1.84 11.91 -24.49
N HIS A 44 -1.04 12.72 -23.80
CA HIS A 44 0.41 12.76 -23.95
C HIS A 44 1.04 11.65 -23.07
N PRO A 45 1.48 10.51 -23.63
CA PRO A 45 1.91 9.37 -22.82
C PRO A 45 3.07 9.71 -21.89
N ALA A 46 4.03 10.49 -22.38
CA ALA A 46 5.19 10.91 -21.59
C ALA A 46 4.76 11.76 -20.38
N ARG A 47 3.94 12.79 -20.59
CA ARG A 47 3.49 13.68 -19.52
C ARG A 47 2.69 12.92 -18.46
N THR A 48 1.78 12.04 -18.88
CA THR A 48 0.98 11.22 -17.95
C THR A 48 1.88 10.31 -17.13
N SER A 49 2.81 9.60 -17.77
CA SER A 49 3.76 8.71 -17.08
C SER A 49 4.67 9.47 -16.09
N PHE A 50 5.18 10.65 -16.45
CA PHE A 50 6.00 11.45 -15.54
C PHE A 50 5.22 12.01 -14.35
N VAL A 51 3.97 12.47 -14.56
CA VAL A 51 3.10 12.91 -13.46
C VAL A 51 2.82 11.74 -12.52
N SER A 52 2.47 10.58 -13.06
CA SER A 52 2.26 9.35 -12.28
C SER A 52 3.49 8.93 -11.49
N LEU A 53 4.68 9.01 -12.08
CA LEU A 53 5.94 8.76 -11.38
C LEU A 53 6.12 9.71 -10.20
N GLY A 54 5.93 11.01 -10.41
CA GLY A 54 6.04 12.02 -9.36
C GLY A 54 5.08 11.74 -8.20
N ILE A 55 3.83 11.38 -8.49
CA ILE A 55 2.85 11.08 -7.45
C ILE A 55 3.20 9.78 -6.71
N MET A 56 3.58 8.72 -7.40
CA MET A 56 3.95 7.44 -6.76
C MET A 56 5.18 7.60 -5.87
N ILE A 57 6.21 8.30 -6.33
CA ILE A 57 7.40 8.61 -5.52
C ILE A 57 7.02 9.51 -4.34
N GLY A 58 6.16 10.51 -4.56
CA GLY A 58 5.62 11.36 -3.50
C GLY A 58 4.95 10.55 -2.40
N PHE A 59 4.05 9.62 -2.73
CA PHE A 59 3.39 8.76 -1.74
C PHE A 59 4.34 7.78 -1.06
N LEU A 60 5.33 7.24 -1.77
CA LEU A 60 6.32 6.34 -1.16
C LEU A 60 7.10 7.06 -0.05
N ILE A 61 7.45 8.33 -0.28
CA ILE A 61 8.21 9.16 0.68
C ILE A 61 7.28 9.68 1.79
N LEU A 62 6.15 10.30 1.42
CA LEU A 62 5.26 10.99 2.35
C LEU A 62 4.34 10.06 3.12
N GLY A 63 4.04 8.87 2.59
CA GLY A 63 3.03 7.97 3.14
C GLY A 63 3.27 7.62 4.61
N GLU A 64 4.49 7.23 4.98
CA GLU A 64 4.81 6.93 6.39
C GLU A 64 4.64 8.16 7.29
N SER A 65 5.01 9.35 6.80
CA SER A 65 4.88 10.58 7.57
C SER A 65 3.41 10.93 7.82
N ILE A 66 2.56 10.76 6.79
CA ILE A 66 1.11 10.95 6.91
C ILE A 66 0.52 9.96 7.93
N LEU A 67 0.89 8.69 7.85
CA LEU A 67 0.45 7.66 8.79
C LEU A 67 0.78 8.00 10.24
N LYS A 68 2.01 8.50 10.49
CA LYS A 68 2.44 8.93 11.83
C LYS A 68 1.61 10.07 12.38
N LEU A 69 1.14 11.01 11.55
CA LEU A 69 0.26 12.09 12.00
C LEU A 69 -1.08 11.57 12.51
N PHE A 70 -1.59 10.47 11.95
CA PHE A 70 -2.82 9.81 12.40
C PHE A 70 -2.58 8.76 13.49
N GLY A 71 -1.34 8.57 13.95
CA GLY A 71 -0.99 7.55 14.93
C GLY A 71 -1.14 6.11 14.42
N VAL A 72 -1.10 5.90 13.09
CA VAL A 72 -1.25 4.59 12.45
C VAL A 72 0.13 4.04 12.07
N ASP A 73 0.42 2.79 12.43
CA ASP A 73 1.66 2.13 12.03
C ASP A 73 1.57 1.55 10.60
N VAL A 74 2.74 1.37 9.97
CA VAL A 74 2.82 0.85 8.60
C VAL A 74 2.24 -0.57 8.50
N GLY A 75 2.32 -1.37 9.56
CA GLY A 75 1.77 -2.72 9.62
C GLY A 75 0.24 -2.75 9.58
N SER A 76 -0.44 -1.97 10.44
CA SER A 76 -1.91 -1.87 10.41
C SER A 76 -2.42 -1.30 9.10
N PHE A 77 -1.70 -0.33 8.53
CA PHE A 77 -2.03 0.21 7.22
C PHE A 77 -1.82 -0.82 6.09
N ALA A 78 -0.81 -1.68 6.20
CA ALA A 78 -0.62 -2.79 5.26
C ALA A 78 -1.76 -3.82 5.32
N VAL A 79 -2.31 -4.09 6.51
CA VAL A 79 -3.52 -4.91 6.66
C VAL A 79 -4.71 -4.25 5.96
N ALA A 80 -4.99 -2.96 6.23
CA ALA A 80 -6.05 -2.23 5.55
C ALA A 80 -5.86 -2.25 4.01
N GLY A 81 -4.63 -2.05 3.55
CA GLY A 81 -4.31 -2.09 2.13
C GLY A 81 -4.51 -3.43 1.47
N SER A 82 -4.18 -4.52 2.17
CA SER A 82 -4.45 -5.87 1.66
C SER A 82 -5.96 -6.14 1.47
N LEU A 83 -6.84 -5.52 2.27
CA LEU A 83 -8.30 -5.61 2.07
C LEU A 83 -8.75 -4.83 0.82
N ILE A 84 -8.15 -3.68 0.53
CA ILE A 84 -8.39 -2.93 -0.71
C ILE A 84 -7.93 -3.75 -1.91
N LEU A 85 -6.73 -4.34 -1.86
CA LEU A 85 -6.22 -5.22 -2.92
C LEU A 85 -7.12 -6.43 -3.14
N PHE A 86 -7.63 -7.03 -2.06
CA PHE A 86 -8.58 -8.13 -2.11
C PHE A 86 -9.87 -7.70 -2.84
N ALA A 87 -10.46 -6.57 -2.47
CA ALA A 87 -11.65 -6.05 -3.14
C ALA A 87 -11.40 -5.75 -4.63
N MET A 88 -10.27 -5.14 -4.98
CA MET A 88 -9.88 -4.89 -6.38
C MET A 88 -9.73 -6.20 -7.17
N SER A 89 -9.11 -7.21 -6.57
CA SER A 89 -8.93 -8.51 -7.22
C SER A 89 -10.27 -9.20 -7.50
N LEU A 90 -11.23 -9.12 -6.57
CA LEU A 90 -12.59 -9.62 -6.78
C LEU A 90 -13.31 -8.86 -7.90
N GLU A 91 -13.14 -7.54 -7.95
CA GLU A 91 -13.67 -6.72 -9.04
C GLU A 91 -13.16 -7.22 -10.41
N MET A 92 -11.86 -7.49 -10.51
CA MET A 92 -11.24 -8.00 -11.75
C MET A 92 -11.72 -9.40 -12.14
N ILE A 93 -11.89 -10.30 -11.16
CA ILE A 93 -12.31 -11.69 -11.39
C ILE A 93 -13.79 -11.75 -11.79
N LEU A 94 -14.64 -11.03 -11.06
CA LEU A 94 -16.08 -11.05 -11.22
C LEU A 94 -16.56 -10.11 -12.34
N GLY A 95 -15.74 -9.14 -12.76
CA GLY A 95 -16.11 -8.16 -13.78
C GLY A 95 -17.15 -7.14 -13.30
N VAL A 96 -17.29 -6.97 -11.98
CA VAL A 96 -18.13 -5.91 -11.38
C VAL A 96 -17.33 -4.59 -11.34
N ARG A 97 -17.95 -3.49 -10.90
CA ARG A 97 -17.24 -2.23 -10.64
C ARG A 97 -17.55 -1.78 -9.22
N LEU A 98 -16.63 -2.00 -8.29
CA LEU A 98 -16.73 -1.57 -6.88
C LEU A 98 -16.13 -0.17 -6.72
N PHE A 99 -15.01 0.07 -7.40
CA PHE A 99 -14.36 1.36 -7.45
C PHE A 99 -14.84 2.12 -8.69
N ARG A 100 -15.60 3.21 -8.49
CA ARG A 100 -16.03 4.08 -9.59
C ARG A 100 -14.83 4.91 -10.07
N ASP A 101 -14.39 4.67 -11.30
CA ASP A 101 -13.53 5.58 -12.06
C ASP A 101 -14.25 6.94 -12.15
N SER A 102 -13.90 7.88 -11.27
CA SER A 102 -14.53 9.19 -11.22
C SER A 102 -14.02 10.08 -12.36
N VAL A 103 -14.48 9.78 -13.58
CA VAL A 103 -14.41 10.71 -14.72
C VAL A 103 -15.83 11.19 -14.99
N SER A 104 -16.37 11.98 -14.07
CA SER A 104 -17.59 12.76 -14.30
C SER A 104 -17.19 14.23 -14.32
N GLY A 105 -17.07 14.82 -15.50
CA GLY A 105 -16.83 16.26 -15.64
C GLY A 105 -16.37 16.68 -17.04
N LYS A 106 -17.11 17.59 -17.66
CA LYS A 106 -16.85 18.25 -18.97
C LYS A 106 -15.65 19.22 -18.94
N THR A 107 -14.56 18.87 -18.25
CA THR A 107 -13.34 19.68 -18.24
C THR A 107 -12.20 18.85 -18.79
N ALA A 108 -12.19 18.71 -20.12
CA ALA A 108 -11.08 18.18 -20.91
C ALA A 108 -9.91 19.20 -20.96
N SER A 109 -9.49 19.70 -19.80
CA SER A 109 -8.34 20.59 -19.70
C SER A 109 -7.31 19.91 -18.82
N VAL A 110 -6.24 19.44 -19.47
CA VAL A 110 -4.93 19.19 -18.87
C VAL A 110 -4.95 18.39 -17.56
N VAL A 111 -4.86 17.06 -17.68
CA VAL A 111 -4.47 16.13 -16.61
C VAL A 111 -5.50 15.98 -15.47
N PRO A 112 -6.35 14.93 -15.58
CA PRO A 112 -6.49 14.03 -14.43
C PRO A 112 -6.58 12.56 -14.87
N LEU A 113 -5.73 12.09 -15.78
CA LEU A 113 -5.60 10.64 -16.07
C LEU A 113 -4.70 9.94 -15.04
N ALA A 114 -3.71 10.65 -14.50
CA ALA A 114 -2.75 10.09 -13.56
C ALA A 114 -3.38 9.77 -12.19
N PHE A 115 -4.32 10.60 -11.70
CA PHE A 115 -4.87 10.46 -10.35
C PHE A 115 -5.94 9.36 -10.21
N PRO A 116 -6.86 9.13 -11.17
CA PRO A 116 -7.84 8.05 -11.05
C PRO A 116 -7.27 6.68 -11.44
N ILE A 117 -6.46 6.60 -12.50
CA ILE A 117 -6.02 5.31 -13.07
C ILE A 117 -4.70 4.83 -12.45
N ILE A 118 -3.76 5.73 -12.15
CA ILE A 118 -2.37 5.34 -11.80
C ILE A 118 -1.98 5.73 -10.37
N ALA A 119 -2.65 6.70 -9.76
CA ALA A 119 -2.30 7.23 -8.44
C ALA A 119 -3.51 7.40 -7.52
N GLY A 120 -4.54 6.58 -7.73
CA GLY A 120 -5.74 6.59 -6.90
C GLY A 120 -5.46 6.08 -5.48
N ALA A 121 -6.48 6.08 -4.64
CA ALA A 121 -6.42 5.56 -3.27
C ALA A 121 -5.82 4.14 -3.21
N GLY A 122 -6.11 3.29 -4.22
CA GLY A 122 -5.53 1.94 -4.32
C GLY A 122 -4.01 1.94 -4.49
N THR A 123 -3.45 2.82 -5.34
CA THR A 123 -1.99 2.88 -5.55
C THR A 123 -1.26 3.49 -4.36
N MET A 124 -1.81 4.56 -3.76
CA MET A 124 -1.29 5.10 -2.50
C MET A 124 -1.23 4.01 -1.43
N THR A 125 -2.35 3.32 -1.25
CA THR A 125 -2.48 2.32 -0.19
C THR A 125 -1.47 1.19 -0.40
N THR A 126 -1.37 0.71 -1.64
CA THR A 126 -0.41 -0.32 -2.06
C THR A 126 1.04 0.07 -1.80
N LEU A 127 1.45 1.29 -2.14
CA LEU A 127 2.84 1.73 -1.96
C LEU A 127 3.27 1.73 -0.50
N VAL A 128 2.39 2.17 0.39
CA VAL A 128 2.66 2.15 1.84
C VAL A 128 2.63 0.71 2.37
N SER A 129 1.71 -0.13 1.89
CA SER A 129 1.69 -1.56 2.27
C SER A 129 2.95 -2.30 1.82
N LEU A 130 3.44 -2.04 0.60
CA LEU A 130 4.67 -2.65 0.08
C LEU A 130 5.89 -2.28 0.92
N ARG A 131 5.92 -1.06 1.47
CA ARG A 131 7.00 -0.59 2.37
C ARG A 131 7.06 -1.38 3.69
N ALA A 132 5.97 -2.02 4.11
CA ALA A 132 5.96 -2.90 5.28
C ALA A 132 6.64 -4.27 5.03
N GLU A 133 6.79 -4.67 3.76
CA GLU A 133 7.27 -6.00 3.36
C GLU A 133 8.58 -5.96 2.56
N PHE A 134 8.82 -4.90 1.77
CA PHE A 134 9.92 -4.82 0.82
C PHE A 134 10.81 -3.60 1.07
N GLN A 135 12.07 -3.71 0.65
CA GLN A 135 13.01 -2.59 0.74
C GLN A 135 12.64 -1.46 -0.21
N ASN A 136 12.81 -0.21 0.23
CA ASN A 136 12.49 0.99 -0.54
C ASN A 136 13.14 1.00 -1.93
N ILE A 137 14.38 0.52 -2.06
CA ILE A 137 15.08 0.45 -3.35
C ILE A 137 14.35 -0.46 -4.36
N ASN A 138 13.84 -1.60 -3.90
CA ASN A 138 13.10 -2.55 -4.74
C ASN A 138 11.76 -1.96 -5.16
N ILE A 139 11.10 -1.19 -4.29
CA ILE A 139 9.84 -0.50 -4.59
C ILE A 139 10.07 0.64 -5.60
N VAL A 140 11.11 1.46 -5.43
CA VAL A 140 11.43 2.54 -6.39
C VAL A 140 11.71 1.97 -7.78
N LEU A 141 12.50 0.89 -7.86
CA LEU A 141 12.76 0.21 -9.12
C LEU A 141 11.49 -0.39 -9.73
N ALA A 142 10.60 -0.94 -8.89
CA ALA A 142 9.30 -1.45 -9.33
C ALA A 142 8.38 -0.33 -9.88
N ILE A 143 8.40 0.85 -9.27
CA ILE A 143 7.69 2.04 -9.77
C ILE A 143 8.24 2.45 -11.13
N LEU A 144 9.57 2.57 -11.27
CA LEU A 144 10.19 2.97 -12.54
C LEU A 144 9.85 1.99 -13.67
N LEU A 145 9.91 0.69 -13.39
CA LEU A 145 9.53 -0.36 -14.34
C LEU A 145 8.06 -0.25 -14.74
N ASN A 146 7.16 -0.04 -13.77
CA ASN A 146 5.73 0.09 -14.04
C ASN A 146 5.40 1.37 -14.80
N VAL A 147 6.05 2.49 -14.51
CA VAL A 147 5.87 3.75 -15.26
C VAL A 147 6.31 3.58 -16.71
N LEU A 148 7.41 2.88 -16.95
CA LEU A 148 7.86 2.55 -18.31
C LEU A 148 6.85 1.66 -19.03
N LEU A 149 6.27 0.69 -18.33
CA LEU A 149 5.21 -0.16 -18.87
C LEU A 149 3.97 0.67 -19.20
N VAL A 150 3.51 1.52 -18.29
CA VAL A 150 2.39 2.45 -18.51
C VAL A 150 2.63 3.29 -19.76
N TYR A 151 3.80 3.90 -19.87
CA TYR A 151 4.18 4.69 -21.05
C TYR A 151 4.06 3.87 -22.34
N THR A 152 4.57 2.63 -22.31
CA THR A 152 4.54 1.71 -23.44
C THR A 152 3.11 1.33 -23.83
N VAL A 153 2.25 1.01 -22.85
CA VAL A 153 0.84 0.67 -23.08
C VAL A 153 0.05 1.88 -23.59
N LEU A 154 0.29 3.08 -23.07
CA LEU A 154 -0.34 4.31 -23.54
C LEU A 154 0.05 4.64 -25.00
N ARG A 155 1.28 4.31 -25.41
CA ARG A 155 1.72 4.47 -26.81
C ARG A 155 1.12 3.40 -27.73
N LEU A 156 0.92 2.20 -27.22
CA LEU A 156 0.49 1.02 -27.99
C LEU A 156 -0.98 0.68 -27.81
N THR A 157 -1.78 1.56 -27.19
CA THR A 157 -3.14 1.24 -26.74
C THR A 157 -4.01 0.69 -27.88
N LYS A 158 -3.99 1.33 -29.05
CA LYS A 158 -4.71 0.88 -30.26
C LYS A 158 -4.23 -0.48 -30.80
N ARG A 159 -2.94 -0.79 -30.66
CA ARG A 159 -2.39 -2.10 -31.06
C ARG A 159 -2.78 -3.19 -30.07
N ILE A 160 -2.71 -2.89 -28.78
CA ILE A 160 -3.08 -3.80 -27.69
C ILE A 160 -4.56 -4.17 -27.82
N GLU A 161 -5.44 -3.19 -28.02
CA GLU A 161 -6.87 -3.45 -28.24
C GLU A 161 -7.11 -4.33 -29.47
N ARG A 162 -6.42 -4.08 -30.59
CA ARG A 162 -6.58 -4.88 -31.81
C ARG A 162 -6.09 -6.32 -31.65
N ILE A 163 -5.01 -6.55 -30.88
CA ILE A 163 -4.42 -7.89 -30.70
C ILE A 163 -5.24 -8.72 -29.70
N LEU A 164 -5.58 -8.14 -28.55
CA LEU A 164 -6.29 -8.86 -27.47
C LEU A 164 -7.80 -8.86 -27.67
N GLY A 165 -8.36 -7.82 -28.28
CA GLY A 165 -9.79 -7.58 -28.34
C GLY A 165 -10.45 -7.43 -26.96
N PRO A 166 -11.76 -7.17 -26.91
CA PRO A 166 -12.51 -7.07 -25.66
C PRO A 166 -12.45 -8.36 -24.82
N GLY A 167 -12.52 -9.52 -25.48
CA GLY A 167 -12.48 -10.83 -24.82
C GLY A 167 -11.12 -11.15 -24.21
N GLY A 168 -10.02 -10.91 -24.94
CA GLY A 168 -8.67 -11.15 -24.42
C GLY A 168 -8.31 -10.21 -23.28
N ILE A 169 -8.70 -8.93 -23.36
CA ILE A 169 -8.56 -7.98 -22.25
C ILE A 169 -9.31 -8.49 -21.01
N ALA A 170 -10.55 -8.97 -21.17
CA ALA A 170 -11.33 -9.51 -20.06
C ALA A 170 -10.69 -10.75 -19.43
N ILE A 171 -10.18 -11.69 -20.23
CA ILE A 171 -9.48 -12.88 -19.73
C ILE A 171 -8.21 -12.49 -18.99
N MET A 172 -7.38 -11.63 -19.59
CA MET A 172 -6.16 -11.13 -18.95
C MET A 172 -6.45 -10.44 -17.62
N LYS A 173 -7.49 -9.61 -17.57
CA LYS A 173 -7.93 -8.94 -16.33
C LYS A 173 -8.30 -9.97 -15.25
N LYS A 174 -9.02 -11.04 -15.59
CA LYS A 174 -9.35 -12.12 -14.65
C LYS A 174 -8.10 -12.85 -14.14
N VAL A 175 -7.14 -13.16 -15.02
CA VAL A 175 -5.88 -13.83 -14.65
C VAL A 175 -5.07 -12.98 -13.68
N PHE A 176 -4.92 -11.68 -13.96
CA PHE A 176 -4.25 -10.76 -13.03
C PHE A 176 -5.03 -10.57 -11.73
N GLY A 177 -6.37 -10.62 -11.77
CA GLY A 177 -7.21 -10.63 -10.58
C GLY A 177 -6.88 -11.81 -9.66
N ILE A 178 -6.75 -13.03 -10.19
CA ILE A 178 -6.39 -14.22 -9.39
C ILE A 178 -5.00 -14.05 -8.75
N ILE A 179 -4.04 -13.53 -9.50
CA ILE A 179 -2.69 -13.24 -9.00
C ILE A 179 -2.74 -12.19 -7.89
N LEU A 180 -3.46 -11.08 -8.10
CA LEU A 180 -3.59 -10.00 -7.14
C LEU A 180 -4.28 -10.47 -5.86
N LEU A 181 -5.28 -11.34 -5.97
CA LEU A 181 -5.97 -11.97 -4.84
C LEU A 181 -5.00 -12.77 -3.97
N ALA A 182 -4.15 -13.59 -4.60
CA ALA A 182 -3.13 -14.37 -3.88
C ALA A 182 -2.14 -13.46 -3.14
N ILE A 183 -1.74 -12.35 -3.76
CA ILE A 183 -0.83 -11.39 -3.13
C ILE A 183 -1.51 -10.63 -1.99
N ALA A 184 -2.78 -10.24 -2.15
CA ALA A 184 -3.57 -9.61 -1.11
C ALA A 184 -3.65 -10.49 0.15
N VAL A 185 -3.95 -11.79 -0.02
CA VAL A 185 -3.98 -12.76 1.09
C VAL A 185 -2.61 -12.89 1.74
N LYS A 186 -1.52 -12.93 0.94
CA LYS A 186 -0.15 -12.99 1.47
C LYS A 186 0.20 -11.75 2.30
N LEU A 187 -0.09 -10.55 1.79
CA LEU A 187 0.14 -9.29 2.50
C LEU A 187 -0.68 -9.24 3.79
N PHE A 188 -1.94 -9.65 3.75
CA PHE A 188 -2.81 -9.70 4.92
C PHE A 188 -2.22 -10.61 6.01
N THR A 189 -1.96 -11.88 5.66
CA THR A 189 -1.47 -12.90 6.60
C THR A 189 -0.09 -12.57 7.16
N THR A 190 0.80 -12.01 6.35
CA THR A 190 2.15 -11.61 6.80
C THR A 190 2.09 -10.46 7.79
N ASN A 191 1.28 -9.43 7.52
CA ASN A 191 1.21 -8.25 8.38
C ASN A 191 0.39 -8.50 9.65
N ILE A 192 -0.70 -9.27 9.57
CA ILE A 192 -1.47 -9.62 10.77
C ILE A 192 -0.66 -10.50 11.73
N ALA A 193 0.16 -11.43 11.21
CA ALA A 193 1.04 -12.24 12.04
C ALA A 193 2.09 -11.38 12.76
N LYS A 194 2.70 -10.41 12.07
CA LYS A 194 3.63 -9.44 12.69
C LYS A 194 2.96 -8.65 13.82
N ILE A 195 1.74 -8.17 13.61
CA ILE A 195 0.98 -7.42 14.62
C ILE A 195 0.71 -8.30 15.85
N ILE A 196 0.23 -9.53 15.65
CA ILE A 196 -0.05 -10.46 16.75
C ILE A 196 1.23 -10.78 17.55
N LEU A 197 2.35 -11.05 16.87
CA LEU A 197 3.64 -11.32 17.52
C LEU A 197 4.17 -10.12 18.31
N ASN A 198 3.97 -8.89 17.82
CA ASN A 198 4.36 -7.70 18.55
C ASN A 198 3.53 -7.52 19.83
N ILE A 199 2.22 -7.76 19.77
CA ILE A 199 1.32 -7.69 20.94
C ILE A 199 1.70 -8.72 22.01
N GLU A 200 2.03 -9.95 21.59
CA GLU A 200 2.50 -11.02 22.50
C GLU A 200 3.80 -10.61 23.23
N THR A 201 4.69 -9.92 22.50
CA THR A 201 5.97 -9.43 23.03
C THR A 201 5.77 -8.33 24.06
N GLU A 202 4.92 -7.34 23.77
CA GLU A 202 4.60 -6.26 24.72
C GLU A 202 3.99 -6.79 26.02
N LYS A 203 3.09 -7.79 25.93
CA LYS A 203 2.52 -8.45 27.11
C LYS A 203 3.58 -9.15 27.97
N LYS A 204 4.60 -9.77 27.36
CA LYS A 204 5.70 -10.40 28.11
C LYS A 204 6.60 -9.38 28.79
N VAL A 205 6.96 -8.29 28.11
CA VAL A 205 7.81 -7.23 28.68
C VAL A 205 7.13 -6.58 29.88
N GLN A 206 5.84 -6.25 29.76
CA GLN A 206 5.08 -5.65 30.86
C GLN A 206 4.93 -6.60 32.06
N LYS A 207 4.82 -7.91 31.83
CA LYS A 207 4.79 -8.91 32.90
C LYS A 207 6.14 -9.05 33.62
N VAL A 208 7.27 -8.89 32.92
CA VAL A 208 8.61 -8.95 33.52
C VAL A 208 8.90 -7.71 34.37
N GLU A 209 8.49 -6.53 33.90
CA GLU A 209 8.65 -5.26 34.62
C GLU A 209 7.82 -5.21 35.92
N ILE A 210 6.61 -5.76 35.90
CA ILE A 210 5.77 -5.88 37.11
C ILE A 210 6.35 -6.87 38.13
N VAL A 211 7.08 -7.90 37.69
CA VAL A 211 7.72 -8.90 38.58
C VAL A 211 9.03 -8.39 39.20
N HIS A 212 9.69 -7.39 38.59
CA HIS A 212 10.95 -6.80 39.08
C HIS A 212 10.80 -5.38 39.65
N ALA A 213 9.56 -4.88 39.80
CA ALA A 213 9.33 -3.65 40.53
C ALA A 213 9.86 -3.80 41.97
N PRO A 214 10.76 -2.93 42.46
CA PRO A 214 11.22 -2.99 43.84
C PRO A 214 10.00 -2.88 44.74
N GLN A 215 9.82 -3.84 45.66
CA GLN A 215 8.81 -3.74 46.70
C GLN A 215 9.05 -2.43 47.45
N GLN A 216 8.22 -1.43 47.18
CA GLN A 216 8.23 -0.20 47.94
C GLN A 216 7.93 -0.57 49.39
N ASP A 217 8.91 -0.30 50.23
CA ASP A 217 8.93 -0.41 51.67
C ASP A 217 7.59 0.07 52.24
N LYS A 218 6.88 -0.82 52.94
CA LYS A 218 5.63 -0.44 53.62
C LYS A 218 5.97 0.71 54.58
N PRO A 219 5.19 1.80 54.65
CA PRO A 219 5.44 2.85 55.61
C PRO A 219 5.40 2.24 57.01
N ASN A 220 6.54 2.31 57.71
CA ASN A 220 6.66 1.96 59.12
C ASN A 220 5.58 2.72 59.89
N THR A 221 4.67 1.97 60.49
CA THR A 221 3.71 2.46 61.45
C THR A 221 4.46 3.23 62.55
N PRO A 222 4.11 4.48 62.87
CA PRO A 222 4.72 5.17 64.00
C PRO A 222 4.42 4.39 65.27
N SER A 223 5.48 3.97 65.95
CA SER A 223 5.45 3.43 67.31
C SER A 223 4.62 4.33 68.22
N GLU A 224 3.62 3.74 68.87
CA GLU A 224 2.86 4.35 69.98
C GLU A 224 3.81 4.96 71.01
N GLN A 225 3.95 6.28 70.97
CA GLN A 225 4.45 7.06 72.09
C GLN A 225 3.25 7.30 73.00
N LYS A 226 2.94 6.32 73.86
CA LYS A 226 1.93 6.48 74.91
C LYS A 226 2.59 7.10 76.13
N ASP A 227 2.45 8.41 76.15
CA ASP A 227 2.32 9.32 77.28
C ASP A 227 2.61 8.77 78.69
N SER A 228 3.61 9.38 79.32
CA SER A 228 3.93 9.24 80.74
C SER A 228 3.09 10.24 81.54
N THR A 229 1.82 9.93 81.75
CA THR A 229 1.03 10.56 82.81
C THR A 229 1.23 9.81 84.11
N LEU A 230 2.15 10.35 84.92
CA LEU A 230 1.88 10.81 86.28
C LEU A 230 0.73 10.08 87.01
N ASN A 231 1.06 9.15 87.91
CA ASN A 231 0.31 8.86 89.14
C ASN A 231 1.03 7.76 89.95
N GLN A 232 1.86 8.18 90.91
CA GLN A 232 1.90 7.80 92.34
C GLN A 232 3.25 8.19 92.94
#